data_AF-R7P7U5-F1
#
_entry.id   AF-R7P7U5-F1
#
_cell.length_a   1.000
_cell.length_b   1.000
_cell.length_c   1.000
_cell.angle_alpha   90.00
_cell.angle_beta   90.00
_cell.angle_gamma   90.00
#
_symmetry.space_group_name_H-M   'P 1'
#
loop_
_entity.id
_entity.type
_entity.pdbx_description
1 polymer ?
#
loop_
_entity_poly.entity_id
_entity_poly.type
_entity_poly.pdbx_seq_one_letter_code
_entity_poly.pdbx_strand_id
1 'polypeptide(L)'
;MKRKNKKEVVKTTKFSDIISTYRAERKLTQKALGDIIGVSDRTISKWENGDTEPDLYHVKKICKTLNIPPSNLFVYKKTLNDRLHKIGNILSIIIKFILKHALKFIIAVAFLYLLLFYINNYNSIQIYSLKYHSDNIYFNHGYFYKTKVYDILTIENIKVNKLDYTPISYYVELYTSTNGDKKVIYKADSLENIYIEETLSEHDLLNKDTLKGISKGLHLKVTTTDEDGNTHDYDCSISLKEKYSNNKIIEKQYINNSETRIIYPVFYNNEVETKTAIPTFDESNTLEKLGYTYNKNKDSYTKIDNEGGKIEYMPPVKTLYYYYNDNNMSYQIDVNMKSSKIFYRIFDRNKKLIEEKLYTINKNKIILKENQKNDNIEKIQYLLDIYNNITKSL
;
A
#
# COMPACT_ATOMS: atom_id res chain seq x y z
N MET A 1 -96.35 -21.55 13.76
CA MET A 1 -95.13 -21.53 12.94
C MET A 1 -93.93 -21.16 13.83
N LYS A 2 -93.12 -22.13 14.26
CA LYS A 2 -91.82 -21.89 14.94
C LYS A 2 -90.83 -23.00 14.57
N ARG A 3 -89.76 -22.57 13.88
CA ARG A 3 -88.35 -23.03 13.84
C ARG A 3 -88.04 -24.50 14.20
N LYS A 4 -87.28 -25.18 13.33
CA LYS A 4 -85.85 -25.46 13.58
C LYS A 4 -85.11 -26.01 12.36
N ASN A 5 -83.95 -25.41 12.12
CA ASN A 5 -82.94 -25.73 11.12
C ASN A 5 -82.46 -27.18 11.23
N LYS A 6 -82.51 -27.92 10.11
CA LYS A 6 -81.74 -29.15 9.93
C LYS A 6 -80.31 -28.73 9.56
N LYS A 7 -79.42 -28.65 10.55
CA LYS A 7 -77.97 -28.53 10.32
C LYS A 7 -77.51 -29.83 9.66
N GLU A 8 -76.98 -29.74 8.44
CA GLU A 8 -76.07 -30.74 7.90
C GLU A 8 -74.87 -30.86 8.85
N VAL A 9 -74.72 -32.02 9.47
CA VAL A 9 -73.54 -32.34 10.28
C VAL A 9 -72.49 -32.88 9.33
N VAL A 10 -71.42 -32.11 9.18
CA VAL A 10 -70.20 -32.44 8.44
C VAL A 10 -69.56 -33.66 9.08
N LYS A 11 -69.52 -34.78 8.34
CA LYS A 11 -68.74 -36.00 8.67
C LYS A 11 -67.28 -35.61 8.92
N THR A 12 -66.87 -35.57 10.18
CA THR A 12 -65.48 -35.40 10.61
C THR A 12 -65.04 -36.66 11.35
N THR A 13 -64.81 -37.75 10.63
CA THR A 13 -64.75 -39.05 11.30
C THR A 13 -63.66 -39.97 10.76
N LYS A 14 -62.39 -39.72 11.10
CA LYS A 14 -61.43 -40.84 11.15
C LYS A 14 -61.73 -41.71 12.37
N PHE A 15 -62.00 -41.10 13.52
CA PHE A 15 -62.19 -41.81 14.78
C PHE A 15 -63.50 -42.62 14.83
N SER A 16 -64.64 -42.02 14.49
CA SER A 16 -65.92 -42.74 14.55
C SER A 16 -66.03 -43.84 13.49
N ASP A 17 -65.50 -43.58 12.28
CA ASP A 17 -65.42 -44.59 11.21
C ASP A 17 -64.57 -45.78 11.68
N ILE A 18 -63.42 -45.54 12.33
CA ILE A 18 -62.57 -46.60 12.89
C ILE A 18 -63.33 -47.46 13.92
N ILE A 19 -64.10 -46.85 14.83
CA ILE A 19 -64.87 -47.62 15.83
C ILE A 19 -65.91 -48.49 15.14
N SER A 20 -66.68 -47.92 14.22
CA SER A 20 -67.73 -48.62 13.50
C SER A 20 -67.17 -49.80 12.70
N THR A 21 -66.08 -49.59 11.96
CA THR A 21 -65.41 -50.64 11.17
C THR A 21 -64.95 -51.79 12.06
N TYR A 22 -64.20 -51.51 13.13
CA TYR A 22 -63.67 -52.56 13.99
C TYR A 22 -64.78 -53.28 14.77
N ARG A 23 -65.85 -52.59 15.19
CA ARG A 23 -67.01 -53.25 15.81
C ARG A 23 -67.64 -54.26 14.86
N ALA A 24 -67.86 -53.87 13.60
CA ALA A 24 -68.44 -54.72 12.59
C ALA A 24 -67.55 -55.94 12.27
N GLU A 25 -66.23 -55.75 12.15
CA GLU A 25 -65.26 -56.84 11.94
C GLU A 25 -65.26 -57.86 13.09
N ARG A 26 -65.51 -57.42 14.32
CA ARG A 26 -65.65 -58.29 15.50
C ARG A 26 -67.04 -58.87 15.67
N LYS A 27 -67.96 -58.62 14.73
CA LYS A 27 -69.34 -59.12 14.71
C LYS A 27 -70.15 -58.74 15.98
N LEU A 28 -69.87 -57.58 16.56
CA LEU A 28 -70.60 -57.07 17.72
C LEU A 28 -71.72 -56.13 17.27
N THR A 29 -72.89 -56.20 17.91
CA THR A 29 -73.93 -55.17 17.76
C THR A 29 -73.57 -53.93 18.58
N GLN A 30 -74.15 -52.77 18.27
CA GLN A 30 -73.95 -51.56 19.08
C GLN A 30 -74.40 -51.77 20.54
N LYS A 31 -75.47 -52.55 20.74
CA LYS A 31 -75.92 -52.96 22.07
C LYS A 31 -74.90 -53.83 22.77
N ALA A 32 -74.39 -54.88 22.12
CA ALA A 32 -73.39 -55.76 22.72
C ALA A 32 -72.09 -55.01 23.07
N LEU A 33 -71.63 -54.10 22.21
CA LEU A 33 -70.48 -53.26 22.52
C LEU A 33 -70.79 -52.33 23.71
N GLY A 34 -71.98 -51.71 23.73
CA GLY A 34 -72.45 -50.88 24.83
C GLY A 34 -72.47 -51.62 26.16
N ASP A 35 -73.04 -52.83 26.19
CA ASP A 35 -73.12 -53.69 27.37
C ASP A 35 -71.72 -54.05 27.90
N ILE A 36 -70.78 -54.39 27.01
CA ILE A 36 -69.40 -54.73 27.39
C ILE A 36 -68.67 -53.53 28.00
N ILE A 37 -68.85 -52.34 27.43
CA ILE A 37 -68.12 -51.15 27.91
C ILE A 37 -68.85 -50.40 29.02
N GLY A 38 -70.13 -50.70 29.24
CA GLY A 38 -70.99 -50.13 30.28
C GLY A 38 -71.73 -48.85 29.89
N VAL A 39 -72.16 -48.72 28.62
CA VAL A 39 -72.96 -47.57 28.12
C VAL A 39 -74.14 -48.03 27.27
N SER A 40 -75.10 -47.14 27.02
CA SER A 40 -76.25 -47.47 26.17
C SER A 40 -75.84 -47.67 24.70
N ASP A 41 -76.59 -48.51 23.97
CA ASP A 41 -76.49 -48.68 22.52
C ASP A 41 -76.60 -47.34 21.76
N ARG A 42 -77.45 -46.42 22.23
CA ARG A 42 -77.58 -45.05 21.71
C ARG A 42 -76.28 -44.25 21.86
N THR A 43 -75.54 -44.46 22.95
CA THR A 43 -74.24 -43.80 23.18
C THR A 43 -73.21 -44.29 22.16
N ILE A 44 -73.15 -45.61 21.91
CA ILE A 44 -72.30 -46.18 20.85
C ILE A 44 -72.66 -45.61 19.48
N SER A 45 -73.96 -45.53 19.16
CA SER A 45 -74.43 -44.99 17.89
C SER A 45 -73.98 -43.54 17.67
N LYS A 46 -74.10 -42.68 18.70
CA LYS A 46 -73.62 -41.29 18.65
C LYS A 46 -72.11 -41.21 18.48
N TRP A 47 -71.35 -42.11 19.09
CA TRP A 47 -69.91 -42.17 18.90
C TRP A 47 -69.51 -42.62 17.51
N GLU A 48 -70.20 -43.60 16.92
CA GLU A 48 -69.95 -44.11 15.56
C GLU A 48 -70.39 -43.14 14.46
N ASN A 49 -71.38 -42.29 14.73
CA ASN A 49 -71.81 -41.24 13.80
C ASN A 49 -71.02 -39.92 13.96
N GLY A 50 -70.17 -39.81 14.98
CA GLY A 50 -69.42 -38.58 15.27
C GLY A 50 -70.23 -37.46 15.93
N ASP A 51 -71.43 -37.76 16.44
CA ASP A 51 -72.30 -36.79 17.13
C ASP A 51 -71.76 -36.39 18.50
N THR A 52 -71.05 -37.31 19.16
CA THR A 52 -70.38 -37.10 20.45
C THR A 52 -69.08 -37.89 20.46
N GLU A 53 -68.13 -37.52 21.32
CA GLU A 53 -66.87 -38.26 21.49
C GLU A 53 -66.85 -38.99 22.84
N PRO A 54 -66.32 -40.22 22.89
CA PRO A 54 -66.11 -40.93 24.16
C PRO A 54 -65.01 -40.25 25.00
N ASP A 55 -65.15 -40.30 26.32
CA ASP A 55 -64.05 -39.91 27.21
C ASP A 55 -62.87 -40.90 27.15
N LEU A 56 -61.73 -40.54 27.74
CA LEU A 56 -60.52 -41.36 27.72
C LEU A 56 -60.71 -42.77 28.31
N TYR A 57 -61.61 -42.93 29.29
CA TYR A 57 -61.91 -44.23 29.89
C TYR A 57 -62.62 -45.13 28.88
N HIS A 58 -63.64 -44.60 28.20
CA HIS A 58 -64.38 -45.29 27.17
C HIS A 58 -63.53 -45.52 25.92
N VAL A 59 -62.67 -44.58 25.51
CA VAL A 59 -61.69 -44.78 24.43
C VAL A 59 -60.81 -46.01 24.71
N LYS A 60 -60.24 -46.11 25.91
CA LYS A 60 -59.40 -47.26 26.29
C LYS A 60 -60.18 -48.57 26.29
N LYS A 61 -61.42 -48.57 26.80
CA LYS A 61 -62.29 -49.75 26.77
C LYS A 61 -62.61 -50.16 25.34
N ILE A 62 -62.97 -49.22 24.48
CA ILE A 62 -63.25 -49.47 23.05
C ILE A 62 -62.01 -50.06 22.38
N CYS A 63 -60.83 -49.46 22.55
CA CYS A 63 -59.57 -49.98 22.00
C CYS A 63 -59.30 -51.42 22.45
N LYS A 64 -59.53 -51.73 23.74
CA LYS A 64 -59.32 -53.08 24.28
C LYS A 64 -60.35 -54.09 23.77
N THR A 65 -61.63 -53.73 23.80
CA THR A 65 -62.73 -54.62 23.38
C THR A 65 -62.68 -54.90 21.88
N LEU A 66 -62.37 -53.90 21.06
CA LEU A 66 -62.31 -54.02 19.61
C LEU A 66 -60.92 -54.42 19.09
N ASN A 67 -59.92 -54.42 19.96
CA ASN A 67 -58.50 -54.65 19.65
C ASN A 67 -57.99 -53.68 18.55
N ILE A 68 -58.26 -52.38 18.71
CA ILE A 68 -57.81 -51.31 17.80
C ILE A 68 -56.37 -50.92 18.18
N PRO A 69 -55.40 -50.97 17.25
CA PRO A 69 -54.06 -50.44 17.48
C PRO A 69 -54.13 -48.94 17.80
N PRO A 70 -53.60 -48.48 18.96
CA PRO A 70 -53.68 -47.08 19.35
C PRO A 70 -53.12 -46.09 18.32
N SER A 71 -52.15 -46.52 17.50
CA SER A 71 -51.53 -45.73 16.41
C SER A 71 -52.49 -45.34 15.30
N ASN A 72 -53.56 -46.11 15.08
CA ASN A 72 -54.52 -45.86 14.01
C ASN A 72 -55.58 -44.85 14.44
N LEU A 73 -55.79 -44.71 15.75
CA LEU A 73 -56.84 -43.87 16.34
C LEU A 73 -56.40 -42.40 16.51
N PHE A 74 -55.10 -42.15 16.66
CA PHE A 74 -54.55 -40.81 16.90
C PHE A 74 -53.52 -40.42 15.84
N VAL A 75 -53.90 -39.53 14.91
CA VAL A 75 -52.95 -38.90 13.97
C VAL A 75 -52.22 -37.77 14.69
N TYR A 76 -50.95 -37.98 15.05
CA TYR A 76 -50.14 -36.95 15.69
C TYR A 76 -49.84 -35.79 14.73
N LYS A 77 -50.37 -34.60 15.03
CA LYS A 77 -50.04 -33.36 14.32
C LYS A 77 -48.89 -32.67 15.05
N LYS A 78 -47.72 -32.56 14.42
CA LYS A 78 -46.57 -31.84 14.99
C LYS A 78 -46.97 -30.42 15.40
N THR A 79 -46.80 -30.13 16.67
CA THR A 79 -47.10 -28.86 17.32
C THR A 79 -45.95 -27.86 17.11
N LEU A 80 -46.19 -26.58 17.42
CA LEU A 80 -45.14 -25.56 17.43
C LEU A 80 -44.01 -25.92 18.41
N ASN A 81 -44.35 -26.55 19.54
CA ASN A 81 -43.36 -26.97 20.53
C ASN A 81 -42.40 -28.03 19.98
N ASP A 82 -42.90 -28.95 19.14
CA ASP A 82 -42.05 -29.96 18.48
C ASP A 82 -41.08 -29.31 17.48
N ARG A 83 -41.49 -28.20 16.87
CA ARG A 83 -40.60 -27.40 15.99
C ARG A 83 -39.56 -26.64 16.79
N LEU A 84 -39.96 -26.03 17.91
CA LEU A 84 -39.04 -25.31 18.81
C LEU A 84 -38.01 -26.25 19.43
N HIS A 85 -38.42 -27.43 19.88
CA HIS A 85 -37.49 -28.47 20.37
C HIS A 85 -36.51 -28.90 19.28
N LYS A 86 -36.96 -29.05 18.03
CA LYS A 86 -36.08 -29.37 16.90
C LYS A 86 -35.07 -28.25 16.64
N ILE A 87 -35.48 -26.99 16.74
CA ILE A 87 -34.59 -25.83 16.60
C ILE A 87 -33.55 -25.81 17.74
N GLY A 88 -33.96 -26.04 18.98
CA GLY A 88 -33.04 -26.14 20.13
C GLY A 88 -31.98 -27.23 19.95
N ASN A 89 -32.38 -28.39 19.43
CA ASN A 89 -31.45 -29.48 19.12
C ASN A 89 -30.43 -29.08 18.04
N ILE A 90 -30.88 -28.39 16.99
CA ILE A 90 -29.97 -27.87 15.93
C ILE A 90 -29.01 -26.82 16.53
N LEU A 91 -29.52 -25.92 17.36
CA LEU A 91 -28.71 -24.89 18.01
C LEU A 91 -27.62 -25.51 18.89
N SER A 92 -27.94 -26.57 19.64
CA SER A 92 -26.97 -27.31 20.46
C SER A 92 -25.84 -27.92 19.64
N ILE A 93 -26.14 -28.44 18.44
CA ILE A 93 -25.13 -28.98 17.51
C ILE A 93 -24.21 -27.86 17.01
N ILE A 94 -24.78 -26.72 16.63
CA ILE A 94 -24.01 -25.55 16.16
C ILE A 94 -23.13 -25.01 17.29
N ILE A 95 -23.66 -24.86 18.51
CA ILE A 95 -22.88 -24.38 19.67
C ILE A 95 -21.71 -25.32 19.95
N LYS A 96 -21.92 -26.64 19.94
CA LYS A 96 -20.83 -27.62 20.15
C LYS A 96 -19.79 -27.56 19.03
N PHE A 97 -20.21 -27.36 17.78
CA PHE A 97 -19.30 -27.17 16.66
C PHE A 97 -18.46 -25.89 16.82
N ILE A 98 -19.10 -24.77 17.15
CA ILE A 98 -18.41 -23.50 17.41
C ILE A 98 -17.43 -23.67 18.57
N LEU A 99 -17.84 -24.22 19.71
CA LEU A 99 -16.96 -24.42 20.87
C LEU A 99 -15.74 -25.29 20.54
N LYS A 100 -15.89 -26.31 19.68
CA LYS A 100 -14.79 -27.19 19.24
C LYS A 100 -13.80 -26.48 18.31
N HIS A 101 -14.27 -25.55 17.48
CA HIS A 101 -13.45 -24.87 16.46
C HIS A 101 -13.06 -23.43 16.84
N ALA A 102 -13.66 -22.87 17.88
CA ALA A 102 -13.47 -21.50 18.33
C ALA A 102 -11.98 -21.20 18.57
N LEU A 103 -11.29 -22.11 19.26
CA LEU A 103 -9.87 -21.94 19.55
C LEU A 103 -9.02 -21.85 18.26
N LYS A 104 -9.26 -22.70 17.26
CA LYS A 104 -8.53 -22.68 15.98
C LYS A 104 -8.85 -21.44 15.15
N PHE A 105 -10.10 -20.99 15.19
CA PHE A 105 -10.54 -19.78 14.50
C PHE A 105 -9.90 -18.53 15.11
N ILE A 106 -9.90 -18.43 16.44
CA ILE A 106 -9.24 -17.33 17.16
C ILE A 106 -7.74 -17.31 16.83
N ILE A 107 -7.06 -18.47 16.83
CA ILE A 107 -5.64 -18.56 16.46
C ILE A 107 -5.41 -18.13 14.99
N ALA A 108 -6.28 -18.53 14.07
CA ALA A 108 -6.17 -18.14 12.66
C ALA A 108 -6.33 -16.63 12.45
N VAL A 109 -7.25 -15.98 13.17
CA VAL A 109 -7.44 -14.52 13.12
C VAL A 109 -6.28 -13.79 13.79
N ALA A 110 -5.82 -14.28 14.94
CA ALA A 110 -4.67 -13.72 15.64
C ALA A 110 -3.40 -13.81 14.79
N PHE A 111 -3.17 -14.93 14.10
CA PHE A 111 -2.05 -15.07 13.16
C PHE A 111 -2.22 -14.16 11.94
N LEU A 112 -3.44 -14.03 11.40
CA LEU A 112 -3.74 -13.14 10.29
C LEU A 112 -3.44 -11.67 10.64
N TYR A 113 -3.77 -11.24 11.87
CA TYR A 113 -3.44 -9.90 12.35
C TYR A 113 -1.93 -9.72 12.58
N LEU A 114 -1.25 -10.67 13.23
CA LEU A 114 0.20 -10.59 13.46
C LEU A 114 1.00 -10.60 12.15
N LEU A 115 0.51 -11.34 11.15
CA LEU A 115 1.03 -11.31 9.79
C LEU A 115 0.83 -9.92 9.15
N LEU A 116 -0.35 -9.33 9.27
CA LEU A 116 -0.63 -7.98 8.75
C LEU A 116 0.16 -6.88 9.46
N PHE A 117 0.41 -7.06 10.76
CA PHE A 117 1.19 -6.15 11.58
C PHE A 117 2.67 -6.21 11.20
N TYR A 118 3.26 -7.40 11.10
CA TYR A 118 4.65 -7.58 10.68
C TYR A 118 4.88 -7.12 9.22
N ILE A 119 3.94 -7.45 8.31
CA ILE A 119 3.94 -7.00 6.90
C ILE A 119 4.04 -5.48 6.77
N ASN A 120 3.49 -4.71 7.71
CA ASN A 120 3.43 -3.26 7.60
C ASN A 120 4.53 -2.50 8.35
N ASN A 121 5.27 -3.19 9.21
CA ASN A 121 6.04 -2.52 10.25
C ASN A 121 7.47 -3.00 10.39
N TYR A 122 7.91 -3.99 9.62
CA TYR A 122 9.27 -4.47 9.73
C TYR A 122 10.24 -3.58 8.93
N ASN A 123 11.15 -2.90 9.65
CA ASN A 123 12.15 -1.96 9.13
C ASN A 123 11.59 -0.93 8.15
N SER A 124 10.53 -0.23 8.56
CA SER A 124 9.88 0.70 7.65
C SER A 124 10.72 1.96 7.42
N ILE A 125 10.96 2.29 6.15
CA ILE A 125 11.71 3.41 5.62
C ILE A 125 10.84 4.08 4.56
N GLN A 126 10.70 5.39 4.67
CA GLN A 126 10.20 6.31 3.67
C GLN A 126 11.36 7.21 3.23
N ILE A 127 11.42 7.59 1.97
CA ILE A 127 12.48 8.44 1.42
C ILE A 127 11.79 9.48 0.55
N TYR A 128 12.15 10.73 0.73
CA TYR A 128 11.69 11.87 -0.04
C TYR A 128 12.89 12.54 -0.67
N SER A 129 12.80 12.94 -1.94
CA SER A 129 13.76 13.88 -2.53
C SER A 129 13.29 15.30 -2.34
N LEU A 130 14.21 16.18 -2.02
CA LEU A 130 13.98 17.60 -1.87
C LEU A 130 14.08 18.30 -3.22
N LYS A 131 13.12 19.17 -3.52
CA LYS A 131 13.02 19.94 -4.76
C LYS A 131 13.00 21.42 -4.43
N TYR A 132 14.05 22.12 -4.81
CA TYR A 132 14.15 23.56 -4.64
C TYR A 132 13.30 24.31 -5.69
N HIS A 133 12.78 25.45 -5.28
CA HIS A 133 12.05 26.41 -6.09
C HIS A 133 12.59 27.80 -5.74
N SER A 134 13.63 28.21 -6.46
CA SER A 134 14.29 29.50 -6.32
C SER A 134 15.11 29.80 -7.57
N ASP A 135 15.22 31.08 -7.90
CA ASP A 135 16.06 31.54 -9.02
C ASP A 135 17.52 31.76 -8.63
N ASN A 136 17.78 31.92 -7.33
CA ASN A 136 19.06 32.39 -6.80
C ASN A 136 19.76 31.32 -5.95
N ILE A 137 19.01 30.44 -5.27
CA ILE A 137 19.57 29.32 -4.50
C ILE A 137 19.28 27.99 -5.19
N TYR A 138 20.28 27.13 -5.25
CA TYR A 138 20.13 25.77 -5.77
C TYR A 138 21.04 24.80 -5.00
N PHE A 139 20.67 23.53 -5.03
CA PHE A 139 21.48 22.44 -4.49
C PHE A 139 21.42 21.23 -5.42
N ASN A 140 22.47 20.42 -5.42
CA ASN A 140 22.57 19.28 -6.34
C ASN A 140 21.63 18.14 -5.95
N HIS A 141 21.68 17.73 -4.68
CA HIS A 141 20.88 16.64 -4.14
C HIS A 141 20.36 17.01 -2.77
N GLY A 142 19.14 16.58 -2.47
CA GLY A 142 18.64 16.62 -1.11
C GLY A 142 17.66 15.49 -0.89
N TYR A 143 17.74 14.87 0.29
CA TYR A 143 16.89 13.76 0.68
C TYR A 143 16.44 13.89 2.11
N PHE A 144 15.19 13.50 2.35
CA PHE A 144 14.66 13.29 3.67
C PHE A 144 14.28 11.80 3.81
N TYR A 145 15.00 11.08 4.65
CA TYR A 145 14.76 9.68 4.98
C TYR A 145 13.99 9.63 6.28
N LYS A 146 12.86 8.96 6.27
CA LYS A 146 12.06 8.70 7.44
C LYS A 146 12.04 7.22 7.74
N THR A 147 12.79 6.79 8.74
CA THR A 147 12.84 5.39 9.13
C THR A 147 12.06 5.19 10.44
N LYS A 148 12.10 3.98 11.01
CA LYS A 148 11.61 3.77 12.37
C LYS A 148 12.57 4.24 13.45
N VAL A 149 13.82 4.52 13.09
CA VAL A 149 14.91 4.75 14.05
C VAL A 149 15.44 6.17 13.93
N TYR A 150 15.74 6.57 12.71
CA TYR A 150 16.27 7.88 12.37
C TYR A 150 15.40 8.57 11.33
N ASP A 151 15.23 9.87 11.52
CA ASP A 151 14.90 10.80 10.47
C ASP A 151 16.20 11.49 10.03
N ILE A 152 16.52 11.39 8.75
CA ILE A 152 17.77 11.90 8.18
C ILE A 152 17.42 12.92 7.09
N LEU A 153 17.87 14.15 7.25
CA LEU A 153 17.76 15.20 6.24
C LEU A 153 19.13 15.55 5.71
N THR A 154 19.24 15.57 4.39
CA THR A 154 20.48 15.91 3.68
C THR A 154 20.21 16.93 2.59
N ILE A 155 21.09 17.92 2.46
CA ILE A 155 21.14 18.87 1.33
C ILE A 155 22.61 19.06 0.96
N GLU A 156 22.96 18.79 -0.29
CA GLU A 156 24.34 18.77 -0.75
C GLU A 156 24.61 19.84 -1.82
N ASN A 157 25.80 20.45 -1.73
CA ASN A 157 26.33 21.44 -2.66
C ASN A 157 25.39 22.64 -2.83
N ILE A 158 25.06 23.30 -1.72
CA ILE A 158 24.28 24.54 -1.73
C ILE A 158 25.09 25.61 -2.43
N LYS A 159 24.45 26.34 -3.34
CA LYS A 159 25.07 27.42 -4.11
C LYS A 159 24.10 28.58 -4.27
N VAL A 160 24.67 29.77 -4.35
CA VAL A 160 23.96 31.01 -4.68
C VAL A 160 24.48 31.52 -6.03
N ASN A 161 23.57 31.74 -6.98
CA ASN A 161 23.88 32.24 -8.32
C ASN A 161 23.32 33.66 -8.51
N LYS A 162 23.76 34.32 -9.60
CA LYS A 162 23.27 35.62 -10.07
C LYS A 162 23.49 36.74 -9.04
N LEU A 163 24.61 36.69 -8.33
CA LEU A 163 25.05 37.79 -7.48
C LEU A 163 25.76 38.83 -8.36
N ASP A 164 25.39 40.09 -8.21
CA ASP A 164 26.02 41.26 -8.82
C ASP A 164 27.19 41.81 -7.99
N TYR A 165 27.56 41.11 -6.91
CA TYR A 165 28.66 41.40 -6.00
C TYR A 165 29.38 40.11 -5.56
N THR A 166 30.54 40.26 -4.93
CA THR A 166 31.30 39.16 -4.33
C THR A 166 30.95 39.06 -2.84
N PRO A 167 30.27 37.99 -2.39
CA PRO A 167 29.99 37.80 -0.97
C PRO A 167 31.25 37.41 -0.20
N ILE A 168 31.51 38.07 0.94
CA ILE A 168 32.63 37.77 1.84
C ILE A 168 32.26 36.76 2.94
N SER A 169 30.97 36.65 3.26
CA SER A 169 30.45 35.67 4.21
C SER A 169 29.04 35.20 3.85
N TYR A 170 28.71 34.03 4.37
CA TYR A 170 27.41 33.40 4.21
C TYR A 170 26.84 33.06 5.58
N TYR A 171 25.52 33.08 5.69
CA TYR A 171 24.79 32.54 6.82
C TYR A 171 23.56 31.81 6.29
N VAL A 172 23.40 30.55 6.67
CA VAL A 172 22.38 29.64 6.16
C VAL A 172 21.41 29.29 7.27
N GLU A 173 20.11 29.37 6.98
CA GLU A 173 19.06 28.85 7.84
C GLU A 173 18.16 27.89 7.07
N LEU A 174 18.02 26.66 7.57
CA LEU A 174 16.97 25.76 7.12
C LEU A 174 15.82 25.80 8.13
N TYR A 175 14.61 26.02 7.65
CA TYR A 175 13.43 26.12 8.52
C TYR A 175 12.17 25.56 7.88
N THR A 176 11.16 25.32 8.71
CA THR A 176 9.80 24.97 8.31
C THR A 176 8.79 25.85 9.05
N SER A 177 7.53 25.87 8.60
CA SER A 177 6.43 26.41 9.40
C SER A 177 5.80 25.33 10.27
N THR A 178 5.68 25.59 11.57
CA THR A 178 4.97 24.75 12.54
C THR A 178 3.91 25.58 13.23
N ASN A 179 2.63 25.20 13.10
CA ASN A 179 1.50 25.93 13.67
C ASN A 179 1.42 27.43 13.31
N GLY A 180 1.99 27.83 12.17
CA GLY A 180 2.04 29.22 11.73
C GLY A 180 3.36 29.94 12.07
N ASP A 181 4.18 29.38 12.96
CA ASP A 181 5.44 29.98 13.38
C ASP A 181 6.64 29.41 12.61
N LYS A 182 7.67 30.24 12.41
CA LYS A 182 8.95 29.83 11.82
C LYS A 182 9.71 28.95 12.82
N LYS A 183 10.01 27.71 12.44
CA LYS A 183 10.84 26.77 13.19
C LYS A 183 12.13 26.51 12.43
N VAL A 184 13.23 27.07 12.93
CA VAL A 184 14.57 26.81 12.39
C VAL A 184 15.07 25.45 12.88
N ILE A 185 15.57 24.65 11.94
CA ILE A 185 16.07 23.28 12.18
C ILE A 185 17.56 23.15 11.92
N TYR A 186 18.19 24.10 11.22
CA TYR A 186 19.63 24.13 11.00
C TYR A 186 20.13 25.57 10.78
N LYS A 187 21.36 25.83 11.23
CA LYS A 187 22.07 27.10 11.05
C LYS A 187 23.55 26.83 10.76
N ALA A 188 24.16 27.59 9.86
CA ALA A 188 25.60 27.55 9.61
C ALA A 188 26.11 28.88 9.05
N ASP A 189 27.38 29.19 9.29
CA ASP A 189 28.06 30.40 8.79
C ASP A 189 28.77 30.16 7.44
N SER A 190 28.35 29.12 6.70
CA SER A 190 28.93 28.73 5.41
C SER A 190 27.92 27.95 4.56
N LEU A 191 28.20 27.82 3.25
CA LEU A 191 27.39 27.04 2.29
C LEU A 191 27.68 25.53 2.31
N GLU A 192 28.02 24.99 3.48
CA GLU A 192 28.34 23.57 3.63
C GLU A 192 27.12 22.65 3.41
N ASN A 193 27.40 21.36 3.20
CA ASN A 193 26.36 20.36 3.12
C ASN A 193 25.60 20.29 4.45
N ILE A 194 24.28 20.26 4.37
CA ILE A 194 23.42 20.07 5.54
C ILE A 194 23.26 18.57 5.72
N TYR A 195 23.62 18.07 6.91
CA TYR A 195 23.35 16.71 7.37
C TYR A 195 22.74 16.79 8.76
N ILE A 196 21.49 16.35 8.87
CA ILE A 196 20.77 16.25 10.12
C ILE A 196 20.36 14.79 10.24
N GLU A 197 20.85 14.10 11.25
CA GLU A 197 20.39 12.77 11.63
C GLU A 197 19.88 12.88 13.06
N GLU A 198 18.59 12.66 13.24
CA GLU A 198 18.00 12.68 14.56
C GLU A 198 17.19 11.41 14.81
N THR A 199 17.23 11.00 16.07
CA THR A 199 16.39 9.94 16.60
C THR A 199 14.96 10.45 16.84
N LEU A 200 14.04 9.56 17.21
CA LEU A 200 12.70 9.95 17.66
C LEU A 200 12.73 10.26 19.17
N SER A 201 13.09 11.48 19.59
CA SER A 201 12.96 11.97 20.98
C SER A 201 12.16 13.28 21.08
N GLU A 202 11.53 13.54 22.23
CA GLU A 202 10.59 14.65 22.46
C GLU A 202 11.24 16.04 22.44
N HIS A 203 12.56 16.12 22.58
CA HIS A 203 13.33 17.37 22.59
C HIS A 203 14.13 17.62 21.30
N ASP A 204 13.85 16.85 20.25
CA ASP A 204 14.65 16.83 19.01
C ASP A 204 14.22 17.95 18.05
N LEU A 205 15.15 18.38 17.18
CA LEU A 205 14.89 19.39 16.16
C LEU A 205 13.80 18.93 15.19
N LEU A 206 13.75 17.63 14.89
CA LEU A 206 12.81 16.91 14.03
C LEU A 206 11.67 16.27 14.84
N ASN A 207 11.17 16.98 15.84
CA ASN A 207 9.98 16.54 16.57
C ASN A 207 8.73 16.41 15.67
N LYS A 208 7.67 15.77 16.16
CA LYS A 208 6.44 15.46 15.40
C LYS A 208 5.84 16.65 14.66
N ASP A 209 5.79 17.82 15.27
CA ASP A 209 5.20 19.01 14.65
C ASP A 209 6.14 19.62 13.61
N THR A 210 7.45 19.55 13.83
CA THR A 210 8.46 19.87 12.82
C THR A 210 8.37 18.91 11.64
N LEU A 211 8.22 17.60 11.85
CA LEU A 211 8.02 16.60 10.80
C LEU A 211 6.74 16.86 9.99
N LYS A 212 5.65 17.26 10.64
CA LYS A 212 4.44 17.70 9.94
C LYS A 212 4.71 18.97 9.12
N GLY A 213 5.45 19.93 9.67
CA GLY A 213 5.89 21.12 8.96
C GLY A 213 6.69 20.75 7.70
N ILE A 214 7.74 19.93 7.87
CA ILE A 214 8.60 19.41 6.80
C ILE A 214 7.76 18.72 5.73
N SER A 215 6.75 17.93 6.10
CA SER A 215 5.85 17.29 5.13
C SER A 215 5.05 18.27 4.27
N LYS A 216 4.85 19.51 4.74
CA LYS A 216 4.22 20.60 3.99
C LYS A 216 5.23 21.40 3.17
N GLY A 217 6.50 21.41 3.57
CA GLY A 217 7.58 22.08 2.86
C GLY A 217 8.68 22.57 3.80
N LEU A 218 9.81 22.90 3.21
CA LEU A 218 11.00 23.45 3.87
C LEU A 218 11.36 24.77 3.20
N HIS A 219 12.12 25.60 3.89
CA HIS A 219 12.71 26.82 3.35
C HIS A 219 14.18 26.87 3.69
N LEU A 220 15.00 27.15 2.69
CA LEU A 220 16.43 27.40 2.83
C LEU A 220 16.68 28.88 2.58
N LYS A 221 16.99 29.62 3.65
CA LYS A 221 17.40 31.01 3.58
C LYS A 221 18.92 31.08 3.59
N VAL A 222 19.47 31.86 2.67
CA VAL A 222 20.90 32.21 2.66
C VAL A 222 20.99 33.73 2.75
N THR A 223 21.60 34.21 3.82
CA THR A 223 22.03 35.59 3.97
C THR A 223 23.49 35.69 3.56
N THR A 224 23.82 36.70 2.78
CA THR A 224 25.19 36.99 2.33
C THR A 224 25.58 38.38 2.79
N THR A 225 26.86 38.61 3.02
CA THR A 225 27.40 39.94 3.32
C THR A 225 28.40 40.32 2.24
N ASP A 226 28.28 41.53 1.70
CA ASP A 226 29.22 42.08 0.72
C ASP A 226 30.45 42.73 1.38
N GLU A 227 31.40 43.20 0.57
CA GLU A 227 32.62 43.88 1.04
C GLU A 227 32.33 45.20 1.77
N ASP A 228 31.19 45.83 1.50
CA ASP A 228 30.73 47.08 2.13
C ASP A 228 30.00 46.83 3.47
N GLY A 229 29.79 45.57 3.84
CA GLY A 229 29.09 45.15 5.05
C GLY A 229 27.56 45.10 4.93
N ASN A 230 27.00 45.29 3.73
CA ASN A 230 25.57 45.15 3.48
C ASN A 230 25.16 43.67 3.43
N THR A 231 23.98 43.37 3.95
CA THR A 231 23.44 42.01 3.98
C THR A 231 22.34 41.83 2.94
N HIS A 232 22.39 40.73 2.18
CA HIS A 232 21.37 40.36 1.22
C HIS A 232 20.79 38.99 1.54
N ASP A 233 19.45 38.90 1.52
CA ASP A 233 18.69 37.71 1.86
C ASP A 233 18.12 37.02 0.62
N TYR A 234 18.38 35.72 0.51
CA TYR A 234 17.83 34.85 -0.52
C TYR A 234 17.02 33.74 0.12
N ASP A 235 15.82 33.45 -0.37
CA ASP A 235 14.98 32.35 0.10
C ASP A 235 14.75 31.31 -1.00
N CYS A 236 14.62 30.07 -0.55
CA CYS A 236 14.32 28.94 -1.40
C CYS A 236 13.27 28.06 -0.76
N SER A 237 12.12 27.96 -1.43
CA SER A 237 11.10 27.00 -1.05
C SER A 237 11.51 25.61 -1.51
N ILE A 238 11.40 24.62 -0.62
CA ILE A 238 11.78 23.24 -0.85
C ILE A 238 10.57 22.35 -0.65
N SER A 239 10.17 21.60 -1.69
CA SER A 239 9.10 20.62 -1.60
C SER A 239 9.64 19.20 -1.48
N LEU A 240 8.95 18.37 -0.70
CA LEU A 240 9.26 16.95 -0.53
C LEU A 240 8.51 16.13 -1.57
N LYS A 241 9.26 15.41 -2.40
CA LYS A 241 8.70 14.45 -3.36
C LYS A 241 9.04 13.03 -2.92
N GLU A 242 8.03 12.23 -2.54
CA GLU A 242 8.24 10.83 -2.13
C GLU A 242 8.99 10.06 -3.24
N LYS A 243 10.10 9.42 -2.84
CA LYS A 243 10.91 8.52 -3.66
C LYS A 243 10.70 7.04 -3.30
N TYR A 244 10.51 6.71 -2.02
CA TYR A 244 10.36 5.31 -1.56
C TYR A 244 9.54 5.22 -0.26
N SER A 245 8.80 4.11 -0.06
CA SER A 245 8.18 3.74 1.22
C SER A 245 7.86 2.24 1.27
N ASN A 246 8.27 1.55 2.32
CA ASN A 246 7.82 0.18 2.66
C ASN A 246 6.85 0.14 3.86
N ASN A 247 6.40 1.31 4.34
CA ASN A 247 5.27 1.43 5.28
C ASN A 247 3.98 1.62 4.47
N LYS A 248 3.08 0.61 4.45
CA LYS A 248 1.89 0.64 3.58
C LYS A 248 0.65 0.06 4.25
N ILE A 249 0.12 0.71 5.30
CA ILE A 249 -1.21 0.36 5.81
C ILE A 249 -2.32 1.22 5.17
N ILE A 250 -2.04 2.44 4.70
CA ILE A 250 -3.06 3.37 4.15
C ILE A 250 -2.46 4.19 2.99
N GLU A 251 -3.29 4.40 1.97
CA GLU A 251 -3.09 4.94 0.60
C GLU A 251 -1.88 5.86 0.35
N LYS A 252 -1.10 5.53 -0.70
CA LYS A 252 -0.30 6.54 -1.41
C LYS A 252 -1.29 7.49 -2.09
N GLN A 253 -1.57 8.63 -1.47
CA GLN A 253 -2.13 9.73 -2.23
C GLN A 253 -1.07 10.11 -3.27
N TYR A 254 -1.32 9.72 -4.52
CA TYR A 254 -0.75 10.39 -5.66
C TYR A 254 -1.12 11.86 -5.51
N ILE A 255 -0.17 12.68 -5.05
CA ILE A 255 -0.25 14.13 -5.25
C ILE A 255 -0.06 14.32 -6.76
N ASN A 256 -1.15 14.13 -7.50
CA ASN A 256 -1.26 14.56 -8.88
C ASN A 256 -1.29 16.09 -8.86
N ASN A 257 -0.44 16.67 -9.70
CA ASN A 257 -0.47 18.02 -10.22
C ASN A 257 -1.78 18.77 -9.94
N SER A 258 -1.75 19.65 -8.96
CA SER A 258 -2.44 20.91 -9.08
C SER A 258 -1.40 21.99 -8.88
N GLU A 259 -1.32 22.86 -9.87
CA GLU A 259 -0.92 24.25 -9.69
C GLU A 259 -1.80 24.84 -8.59
N THR A 260 -1.49 24.53 -7.33
CA THR A 260 -1.98 25.32 -6.21
C THR A 260 -0.97 26.42 -6.06
N ARG A 261 -1.24 27.53 -6.75
CA ARG A 261 -0.92 28.85 -6.21
C ARG A 261 -1.52 28.89 -4.80
N ILE A 262 -0.76 28.46 -3.81
CA ILE A 262 -1.07 28.74 -2.42
C ILE A 262 -0.76 30.22 -2.26
N ILE A 263 -1.80 31.02 -2.35
CA ILE A 263 -1.82 32.42 -1.95
C ILE A 263 -1.50 32.41 -0.45
N TYR A 264 -0.30 32.86 -0.07
CA TYR A 264 0.01 33.19 1.32
C TYR A 264 -0.81 34.43 1.73
N PRO A 265 -1.31 34.52 2.98
CA PRO A 265 -1.74 35.79 3.51
C PRO A 265 -0.51 36.71 3.59
N VAL A 266 -0.54 37.75 2.76
CA VAL A 266 0.41 38.86 2.74
C VAL A 266 0.40 39.54 4.11
N PHE A 267 1.54 39.58 4.78
CA PHE A 267 1.81 40.64 5.75
C PHE A 267 2.82 41.61 5.14
N TYR A 268 2.34 42.85 5.05
CA TYR A 268 2.94 44.11 4.60
C TYR A 268 2.98 44.44 3.10
N ASN A 269 2.23 45.51 2.83
CA ASN A 269 2.16 46.31 1.62
C ASN A 269 3.54 46.86 1.22
N ASN A 270 3.83 46.81 -0.07
CA ASN A 270 3.99 48.03 -0.86
C ASN A 270 3.57 47.74 -2.30
N GLU A 271 2.80 48.68 -2.84
CA GLU A 271 2.30 48.69 -4.20
C GLU A 271 3.46 48.66 -5.21
N VAL A 272 3.28 47.94 -6.32
CA VAL A 272 3.22 48.49 -7.69
C VAL A 272 2.93 47.34 -8.67
N GLU A 273 2.17 47.72 -9.69
CA GLU A 273 1.32 46.96 -10.60
C GLU A 273 1.99 45.92 -11.52
N THR A 274 1.20 44.87 -11.77
CA THR A 274 1.04 44.00 -12.96
C THR A 274 1.98 44.19 -14.17
N LYS A 275 2.48 43.07 -14.70
CA LYS A 275 2.08 42.56 -16.03
C LYS A 275 2.55 41.12 -16.29
N THR A 276 1.60 40.36 -16.82
CA THR A 276 1.69 39.03 -17.45
C THR A 276 2.80 38.90 -18.50
N ALA A 277 3.54 37.79 -18.45
CA ALA A 277 4.02 37.07 -19.63
C ALA A 277 4.38 35.63 -19.24
N ILE A 278 3.79 34.66 -19.93
CA ILE A 278 4.19 33.25 -19.94
C ILE A 278 5.53 33.17 -20.68
N PRO A 279 6.61 32.57 -20.13
CA PRO A 279 7.73 32.14 -20.94
C PRO A 279 7.61 30.65 -21.23
N THR A 280 7.33 30.38 -22.50
CA THR A 280 7.76 29.24 -23.31
C THR A 280 8.85 28.35 -22.71
N PHE A 281 8.54 27.04 -22.71
CA PHE A 281 9.44 25.92 -22.48
C PHE A 281 10.59 25.96 -23.50
N ASP A 282 11.84 26.09 -23.06
CA ASP A 282 13.03 26.06 -23.92
C ASP A 282 13.86 24.80 -23.61
N GLU A 283 13.92 23.89 -24.59
CA GLU A 283 14.71 22.66 -24.57
C GLU A 283 16.20 22.97 -24.71
N SER A 284 16.86 23.32 -23.60
CA SER A 284 18.33 23.42 -23.56
C SER A 284 18.93 22.09 -23.09
N ASN A 285 19.56 21.35 -24.02
CA ASN A 285 20.26 20.08 -23.84
C ASN A 285 21.17 20.07 -22.59
N THR A 286 20.77 19.29 -21.59
CA THR A 286 21.39 19.10 -20.27
C THR A 286 22.86 18.66 -20.32
N LEU A 287 23.31 17.98 -21.37
CA LEU A 287 24.70 17.52 -21.51
C LEU A 287 25.68 18.61 -21.94
N GLU A 288 25.23 19.63 -22.68
CA GLU A 288 26.08 20.76 -23.06
C GLU A 288 26.49 21.58 -21.83
N LYS A 289 25.60 21.70 -20.84
CA LYS A 289 25.88 22.30 -19.53
C LYS A 289 26.92 21.52 -18.71
N LEU A 290 27.10 20.23 -19.01
CA LEU A 290 28.15 19.38 -18.41
C LEU A 290 29.46 19.41 -19.20
N GLY A 291 29.56 20.25 -20.23
CA GLY A 291 30.74 20.42 -21.07
C GLY A 291 30.89 19.35 -22.14
N TYR A 292 29.81 18.66 -22.52
CA TYR A 292 29.81 17.75 -23.67
C TYR A 292 29.40 18.49 -24.95
N THR A 293 30.14 18.25 -26.03
CA THR A 293 29.78 18.73 -27.36
C THR A 293 29.05 17.64 -28.12
N TYR A 294 27.85 17.97 -28.64
CA TYR A 294 27.07 17.05 -29.46
C TYR A 294 27.58 16.99 -30.90
N ASN A 295 27.79 15.77 -31.41
CA ASN A 295 28.18 15.49 -32.79
C ASN A 295 26.99 14.89 -33.55
N LYS A 296 26.35 15.72 -34.38
CA LYS A 296 25.16 15.38 -35.17
C LYS A 296 25.37 14.26 -36.18
N ASN A 297 26.57 14.11 -36.75
CA ASN A 297 26.85 13.10 -37.78
C ASN A 297 26.92 11.67 -37.22
N LYS A 298 27.32 11.53 -35.95
CA LYS A 298 27.48 10.25 -35.26
C LYS A 298 26.41 10.00 -34.20
N ASP A 299 25.55 10.98 -33.96
CA ASP A 299 24.60 11.03 -32.83
C ASP A 299 25.30 10.67 -31.51
N SER A 300 26.29 11.48 -31.13
CA SER A 300 27.18 11.20 -30.00
C SER A 300 27.56 12.47 -29.24
N TYR A 301 27.89 12.32 -27.96
CA TYR A 301 28.31 13.41 -27.07
C TYR A 301 29.77 13.21 -26.69
N THR A 302 30.61 14.24 -26.86
CA THR A 302 32.06 14.15 -26.64
C THR A 302 32.56 15.15 -25.61
N LYS A 303 33.52 14.75 -24.79
CA LYS A 303 34.19 15.61 -23.80
C LYS A 303 35.64 15.15 -23.59
N ILE A 304 36.54 16.08 -23.31
CA ILE A 304 37.92 15.77 -22.90
C ILE A 304 37.97 15.89 -21.36
N ASP A 305 38.50 14.88 -20.70
CA ASP A 305 38.72 14.90 -19.25
C ASP A 305 39.95 15.74 -18.89
N ASN A 306 40.15 16.00 -17.60
CA ASN A 306 41.25 16.84 -17.12
C ASN A 306 42.64 16.21 -17.36
N GLU A 307 42.70 14.91 -17.67
CA GLU A 307 43.93 14.18 -17.97
C GLU A 307 44.22 14.14 -19.47
N GLY A 308 43.36 14.73 -20.31
CA GLY A 308 43.49 14.73 -21.77
C GLY A 308 42.88 13.50 -22.45
N GLY A 309 42.18 12.65 -21.70
CA GLY A 309 41.43 11.51 -22.23
C GLY A 309 40.11 11.94 -22.87
N LYS A 310 39.83 11.42 -24.07
CA LYS A 310 38.60 11.69 -24.80
C LYS A 310 37.51 10.70 -24.39
N ILE A 311 36.40 11.23 -23.89
CA ILE A 311 35.15 10.51 -23.61
C ILE A 311 34.16 10.75 -24.77
N GLU A 312 33.57 9.68 -25.30
CA GLU A 312 32.55 9.72 -26.35
C GLU A 312 31.39 8.80 -25.98
N TYR A 313 30.22 9.37 -25.68
CA TYR A 313 29.00 8.62 -25.39
C TYR A 313 28.11 8.56 -26.62
N MET A 314 27.67 7.36 -26.99
CA MET A 314 26.76 7.10 -28.10
C MET A 314 25.42 6.57 -27.56
N PRO A 315 24.39 7.43 -27.40
CA PRO A 315 23.07 7.03 -26.93
C PRO A 315 22.44 5.85 -27.71
N PRO A 316 22.47 5.80 -29.06
CA PRO A 316 21.79 4.75 -29.83
C PRO A 316 22.26 3.33 -29.49
N VAL A 317 23.55 3.19 -29.18
CA VAL A 317 24.18 1.89 -28.88
C VAL A 317 24.48 1.72 -27.39
N LYS A 318 24.09 2.67 -26.53
CA LYS A 318 24.29 2.66 -25.07
C LYS A 318 25.73 2.30 -24.68
N THR A 319 26.67 2.93 -25.37
CA THR A 319 28.11 2.67 -25.20
C THR A 319 28.85 3.98 -24.94
N LEU A 320 29.74 3.94 -23.95
CA LEU A 320 30.69 5.02 -23.68
C LEU A 320 32.09 4.54 -24.03
N TYR A 321 32.77 5.32 -24.85
CA TYR A 321 34.14 5.09 -25.28
C TYR A 321 35.06 6.08 -24.56
N TYR A 322 36.20 5.58 -24.12
CA TYR A 322 37.29 6.38 -23.58
C TYR A 322 38.57 6.10 -24.35
N TYR A 323 39.25 7.16 -24.76
CA TYR A 323 40.52 7.08 -25.48
C TYR A 323 41.56 7.97 -24.81
N TYR A 324 42.72 7.40 -24.50
CA TYR A 324 43.84 8.14 -23.93
C TYR A 324 45.13 7.73 -24.61
N ASN A 325 45.97 8.71 -24.97
CA ASN A 325 47.27 8.47 -25.57
C ASN A 325 48.36 8.93 -24.61
N ASP A 326 49.24 8.02 -24.27
CA ASP A 326 50.53 8.32 -23.64
C ASP A 326 51.63 8.21 -24.70
N ASN A 327 52.78 8.84 -24.51
CA ASN A 327 53.82 9.10 -25.51
C ASN A 327 54.25 7.86 -26.36
N ASN A 328 53.99 6.63 -25.88
CA ASN A 328 54.29 5.39 -26.60
C ASN A 328 53.10 4.44 -26.78
N MET A 329 51.97 4.68 -26.13
CA MET A 329 50.89 3.69 -25.99
C MET A 329 49.54 4.37 -26.09
N SER A 330 48.57 3.71 -26.72
CA SER A 330 47.18 4.18 -26.72
C SER A 330 46.29 3.21 -25.96
N TYR A 331 45.40 3.78 -25.15
CA TYR A 331 44.50 3.06 -24.27
C TYR A 331 43.06 3.34 -24.72
N GLN A 332 42.29 2.28 -24.86
CA GLN A 332 40.88 2.35 -25.22
C GLN A 332 40.05 1.56 -24.21
N ILE A 333 38.99 2.19 -23.70
CA ILE A 333 38.02 1.54 -22.81
C ILE A 333 36.62 1.71 -23.39
N ASP A 334 35.94 0.60 -23.64
CA ASP A 334 34.58 0.57 -24.16
C ASP A 334 33.65 0.05 -23.07
N VAL A 335 32.78 0.91 -22.54
CA VAL A 335 31.75 0.55 -21.56
C VAL A 335 30.43 0.34 -22.30
N ASN A 336 30.06 -0.92 -22.54
CA ASN A 336 28.85 -1.28 -23.26
C ASN A 336 27.77 -1.78 -22.29
N MET A 337 26.80 -0.93 -22.00
CA MET A 337 25.74 -1.25 -21.04
C MET A 337 24.65 -2.14 -21.64
N LYS A 338 24.50 -2.18 -22.96
CA LYS A 338 23.56 -3.10 -23.64
C LYS A 338 23.95 -4.56 -23.42
N SER A 339 25.25 -4.86 -23.46
CA SER A 339 25.80 -6.21 -23.25
C SER A 339 26.38 -6.43 -21.86
N SER A 340 26.37 -5.40 -21.01
CA SER A 340 26.97 -5.42 -19.66
C SER A 340 28.44 -5.85 -19.67
N LYS A 341 29.20 -5.38 -20.65
CA LYS A 341 30.61 -5.72 -20.87
C LYS A 341 31.48 -4.47 -20.94
N ILE A 342 32.72 -4.61 -20.47
CA ILE A 342 33.76 -3.58 -20.62
C ILE A 342 34.96 -4.18 -21.30
N PHE A 343 35.41 -3.55 -22.38
CA PHE A 343 36.65 -3.90 -23.05
C PHE A 343 37.71 -2.86 -22.69
N TYR A 344 38.87 -3.32 -22.25
CA TYR A 344 40.04 -2.48 -22.03
C TYR A 344 41.14 -2.95 -22.97
N ARG A 345 41.60 -2.09 -23.86
CA ARG A 345 42.59 -2.41 -24.90
C ARG A 345 43.78 -1.46 -24.82
N ILE A 346 44.96 -2.02 -25.01
CA ILE A 346 46.22 -1.26 -25.13
C ILE A 346 46.80 -1.52 -26.51
N PHE A 347 47.21 -0.47 -27.21
CA PHE A 347 47.87 -0.55 -28.50
C PHE A 347 49.24 0.14 -28.48
N ASP A 348 50.16 -0.34 -29.31
CA ASP A 348 51.47 0.28 -29.52
C ASP A 348 51.38 1.54 -30.42
N ARG A 349 52.53 2.18 -30.65
CA ARG A 349 52.67 3.35 -31.54
C ARG A 349 52.21 3.08 -32.98
N ASN A 350 52.23 1.83 -33.44
CA ASN A 350 51.76 1.42 -34.77
C ASN A 350 50.28 0.99 -34.77
N LYS A 351 49.54 1.24 -33.67
CA LYS A 351 48.16 0.82 -33.45
C LYS A 351 47.95 -0.69 -33.44
N LYS A 352 49.00 -1.47 -33.18
CA LYS A 352 48.89 -2.92 -32.99
C LYS A 352 48.42 -3.22 -31.57
N LEU A 353 47.41 -4.07 -31.43
CA LEU A 353 46.87 -4.48 -30.13
C LEU A 353 47.95 -5.26 -29.35
N ILE A 354 48.27 -4.77 -28.17
CA ILE A 354 49.23 -5.38 -27.23
C ILE A 354 48.48 -6.25 -26.22
N GLU A 355 47.39 -5.71 -25.66
CA GLU A 355 46.63 -6.36 -24.61
C GLU A 355 45.14 -6.02 -24.72
N GLU A 356 44.28 -7.02 -24.51
CA GLU A 356 42.84 -6.83 -24.33
C GLU A 356 42.37 -7.54 -23.06
N LYS A 357 41.62 -6.84 -22.22
CA LYS A 357 40.93 -7.38 -21.04
C LYS A 357 39.43 -7.17 -21.18
N LEU A 358 38.67 -8.21 -20.86
CA LEU A 358 37.21 -8.19 -20.85
C LEU A 358 36.70 -8.29 -19.40
N TYR A 359 35.80 -7.40 -19.04
CA TYR A 359 35.12 -7.38 -17.74
C TYR A 359 33.61 -7.46 -17.92
N THR A 360 32.93 -8.03 -16.91
CA THR A 360 31.46 -8.11 -16.85
C THR A 360 30.93 -7.13 -15.82
N ILE A 361 29.81 -6.48 -16.12
CA ILE A 361 29.12 -5.55 -15.22
C ILE A 361 27.87 -6.23 -14.62
N ASN A 362 27.65 -6.06 -13.33
CA ASN A 362 26.40 -6.42 -12.66
C ASN A 362 26.02 -5.33 -11.66
N LYS A 363 24.79 -4.82 -11.70
CA LYS A 363 24.30 -3.72 -10.84
C LYS A 363 25.29 -2.55 -10.76
N ASN A 364 25.84 -2.12 -11.90
CA ASN A 364 26.83 -1.05 -12.03
C ASN A 364 28.17 -1.28 -11.31
N LYS A 365 28.51 -2.54 -11.02
CA LYS A 365 29.80 -2.93 -10.46
C LYS A 365 30.48 -3.98 -11.34
N ILE A 366 31.81 -3.92 -11.40
CA ILE A 366 32.63 -4.87 -12.16
C ILE A 366 32.70 -6.19 -11.39
N ILE A 367 32.53 -7.31 -12.09
CA ILE A 367 32.79 -8.66 -11.58
C ILE A 367 34.10 -9.16 -12.18
N LEU A 368 35.07 -9.49 -11.31
CA LEU A 368 36.34 -10.09 -11.69
C LEU A 368 36.22 -11.63 -11.70
N LYS A 369 36.96 -12.28 -12.60
CA LYS A 369 37.19 -13.74 -12.54
C LYS A 369 38.30 -14.06 -11.54
N GLU A 370 38.30 -15.27 -10.97
CA GLU A 370 39.18 -15.71 -9.86
C GLU A 370 40.69 -15.47 -10.04
N ASN A 371 41.19 -15.22 -11.26
CA ASN A 371 42.61 -14.97 -11.54
C ASN A 371 42.88 -13.69 -12.38
N GLN A 372 41.92 -12.75 -12.47
CA GLN A 372 42.06 -11.55 -13.30
C GLN A 372 42.75 -10.42 -12.53
N LYS A 373 43.98 -10.05 -12.95
CA LYS A 373 44.72 -8.90 -12.39
C LYS A 373 43.97 -7.58 -12.60
N ASN A 374 44.11 -6.68 -11.63
CA ASN A 374 43.18 -5.58 -11.42
C ASN A 374 43.87 -4.21 -11.28
N ASP A 375 44.66 -3.82 -12.27
CA ASP A 375 45.45 -2.60 -12.17
C ASP A 375 44.66 -1.35 -12.60
N ASN A 376 43.44 -1.51 -13.13
CA ASN A 376 42.67 -0.42 -13.77
C ASN A 376 41.22 -0.26 -13.26
N ILE A 377 40.83 -0.87 -12.12
CA ILE A 377 39.44 -0.82 -11.64
C ILE A 377 38.95 0.60 -11.38
N GLU A 378 39.80 1.46 -10.81
CA GLU A 378 39.38 2.82 -10.44
C GLU A 378 38.99 3.63 -11.67
N LYS A 379 39.79 3.54 -12.75
CA LYS A 379 39.48 4.21 -14.02
C LYS A 379 38.22 3.64 -14.67
N ILE A 380 38.01 2.33 -14.59
CA ILE A 380 36.80 1.70 -15.14
C ILE A 380 35.56 2.11 -14.32
N GLN A 381 35.66 2.15 -12.99
CA GLN A 381 34.57 2.59 -12.11
C GLN A 381 34.23 4.07 -12.34
N TYR A 382 35.24 4.92 -12.49
CA TYR A 382 35.07 6.33 -12.88
C TYR A 382 34.28 6.47 -14.19
N LEU A 383 34.61 5.68 -15.21
CA LEU A 383 33.90 5.70 -16.49
C LEU A 383 32.45 5.17 -16.39
N LEU A 384 32.20 4.20 -15.51
CA LEU A 384 30.83 3.75 -15.20
C LEU A 384 30.01 4.85 -14.52
N ASP A 385 30.62 5.60 -13.62
CA ASP A 385 29.96 6.72 -12.93
C ASP A 385 29.66 7.86 -13.91
N ILE A 386 30.59 8.16 -14.83
CA ILE A 386 30.34 9.09 -15.95
C ILE A 386 29.17 8.60 -16.81
N TYR A 387 29.16 7.34 -17.23
CA TYR A 387 28.07 6.77 -18.03
C TYR A 387 26.72 6.99 -17.31
N ASN A 388 26.66 6.65 -16.02
CA ASN A 388 25.44 6.79 -15.22
C ASN A 388 25.00 8.26 -15.12
N ASN A 389 25.93 9.19 -14.97
CA ASN A 389 25.62 10.62 -14.93
C ASN A 389 25.07 11.11 -16.28
N ILE A 390 25.70 10.74 -17.40
CA ILE A 390 25.23 11.11 -18.74
C ILE A 390 23.80 10.60 -18.98
N THR A 391 23.52 9.33 -18.66
CA THR A 391 22.18 8.73 -18.84
C THR A 391 21.10 9.23 -17.87
N LYS A 392 21.46 9.89 -16.78
CA LYS A 392 20.51 10.59 -15.90
C LYS A 392 20.18 11.98 -16.41
N SER A 393 21.08 12.56 -17.21
CA SER A 393 20.96 13.91 -17.75
C SER A 393 20.21 13.93 -19.08
N LEU A 394 20.39 12.92 -19.93
CA LEU A 394 19.52 12.65 -21.09
C LEU A 394 18.19 12.05 -20.66
#